data_AF-A0A956QXE2-F1
#
_entry.id   AF-A0A956QXE2-F1
#
_cell.length_a   1.000
_cell.length_b   1.000
_cell.length_c   1.000
_cell.angle_alpha   90.00
_cell.angle_beta   90.00
_cell.angle_gamma   90.00
#
_symmetry.space_group_name_H-M   'P 1'
#
loop_
_entity.id
_entity.type
_entity.pdbx_description
1 polymer ?
#
loop_
_entity_poly.entity_id
_entity_poly.type
_entity_poly.pdbx_seq_one_letter_code
_entity_poly.pdbx_strand_id
1 'polypeptide(L)'
;MSTNSITESEGSNFFFTTNDHDEAVSLTGLEHIFHWASEVVSTGEDSRVKLARERKVRRHVLEVVQKYQQQRAAAKSQDEVAYLQRRVIALLQKLQELTEENAAVKQIMVSQYFALQRIPELESELRKLRRVDFEREAAVQERRTLMDALARLKVERDFLEDTLTVAEKENDRLTDMLSDTRAELSEIKARKWWHGPLNWFKQSLKPSTGA
;
A
#
# COMPACT_ATOMS: atom_id res chain seq x y z
N MET A 1 -27.58 -14.01 -18.68
CA MET A 1 -28.25 -13.50 -19.89
C MET A 1 -27.42 -12.35 -20.44
N SER A 2 -26.65 -12.59 -21.51
CA SER A 2 -26.11 -11.56 -22.39
C SER A 2 -25.90 -12.21 -23.76
N THR A 3 -26.75 -11.83 -24.69
CA THR A 3 -26.68 -12.14 -26.11
C THR A 3 -25.65 -11.22 -26.76
N ASN A 4 -24.56 -11.77 -27.28
CA ASN A 4 -23.75 -11.08 -28.28
C ASN A 4 -23.78 -11.92 -29.57
N SER A 5 -24.66 -11.49 -30.46
CA SER A 5 -24.64 -11.78 -31.89
C SER A 5 -23.43 -11.08 -32.50
N ILE A 6 -22.48 -11.85 -33.02
CA ILE A 6 -21.54 -11.36 -34.03
C ILE A 6 -21.90 -12.07 -35.31
N THR A 7 -22.37 -11.25 -36.24
CA THR A 7 -22.77 -11.56 -37.61
C THR A 7 -21.62 -12.16 -38.40
N GLU A 8 -22.00 -13.16 -39.19
CA GLU A 8 -21.25 -13.89 -40.20
C GLU A 8 -20.37 -12.96 -41.05
N SER A 9 -19.05 -13.15 -40.93
CA SER A 9 -18.09 -12.69 -41.92
C SER A 9 -18.07 -13.74 -43.02
N GLU A 10 -18.49 -13.35 -44.22
CA GLU A 10 -18.44 -14.08 -45.48
C GLU A 10 -17.10 -14.83 -45.64
N GLY A 11 -17.11 -16.11 -45.29
CA GLY A 11 -16.06 -17.06 -45.63
C GLY A 11 -16.22 -17.38 -47.10
N SER A 12 -15.42 -16.72 -47.91
CA SER A 12 -15.26 -16.99 -49.34
C SER A 12 -15.15 -18.50 -49.59
N ASN A 13 -16.18 -19.04 -50.24
CA ASN A 13 -16.17 -20.34 -50.87
C ASN A 13 -15.09 -20.35 -51.96
N PHE A 14 -13.84 -20.61 -51.56
CA PHE A 14 -12.74 -20.90 -52.47
C PHE A 14 -12.81 -22.38 -52.88
N PHE A 15 -13.90 -22.74 -53.54
CA PHE A 15 -13.99 -23.99 -54.30
C PHE A 15 -13.08 -23.84 -55.51
N PHE A 16 -11.90 -24.46 -55.45
CA PHE A 16 -11.03 -24.68 -56.60
C PHE A 16 -11.86 -25.32 -57.72
N THR A 17 -12.12 -24.55 -58.77
CA THR A 17 -12.62 -25.06 -60.05
C THR A 17 -11.52 -25.92 -60.67
N THR A 18 -11.81 -27.20 -60.88
CA THR A 18 -10.95 -28.18 -61.58
C THR A 18 -10.83 -27.94 -63.09
N ASN A 19 -11.06 -26.71 -63.57
CA ASN A 19 -11.07 -26.37 -65.00
C ASN A 19 -9.74 -25.81 -65.52
N ASP A 20 -8.77 -25.51 -64.66
CA ASP A 20 -7.47 -24.92 -65.06
C ASP A 20 -6.42 -25.95 -65.54
N HIS A 21 -6.80 -27.22 -65.66
CA HIS A 21 -5.89 -28.26 -66.16
C HIS A 21 -5.88 -28.39 -67.70
N ASP A 22 -6.92 -27.92 -68.40
CA ASP A 22 -7.02 -28.07 -69.86
C ASP A 22 -6.22 -27.02 -70.63
N GLU A 23 -6.00 -25.83 -70.07
CA GLU A 23 -5.24 -24.76 -70.76
C GLU A 23 -3.72 -24.91 -70.61
N ALA A 24 -3.26 -25.67 -69.61
CA ALA A 24 -1.85 -25.97 -69.35
C ALA A 24 -1.21 -26.96 -70.35
N VAL A 25 -1.99 -27.51 -71.29
CA VAL A 25 -1.54 -28.41 -72.37
C VAL A 25 -1.51 -27.69 -73.73
N SER A 26 -1.65 -26.36 -73.78
CA SER A 26 -1.54 -25.61 -75.03
C SER A 26 -0.09 -25.63 -75.56
N LEU A 27 0.18 -26.60 -76.43
CA LEU A 27 1.46 -26.83 -77.14
C LEU A 27 1.80 -25.73 -78.17
N THR A 28 0.90 -24.77 -78.38
CA THR A 28 0.97 -23.74 -79.43
C THR A 28 2.10 -22.73 -79.23
N GLY A 29 2.47 -22.42 -77.98
CA GLY A 29 3.59 -21.50 -77.68
C GLY A 29 4.98 -22.13 -77.84
N LEU A 30 5.09 -23.46 -77.73
CA LEU A 30 6.34 -24.20 -77.84
C LEU A 30 6.72 -24.51 -79.30
N GLU A 31 5.73 -24.61 -80.20
CA GLU A 31 5.95 -24.87 -81.63
C GLU A 31 6.88 -23.84 -82.30
N HIS A 32 6.82 -22.58 -81.91
CA HIS A 32 7.65 -21.53 -82.48
C HIS A 32 9.14 -21.66 -82.09
N ILE A 33 9.42 -22.14 -80.87
CA ILE A 33 10.78 -22.44 -80.40
C ILE A 33 11.30 -23.70 -81.10
N PHE A 34 10.45 -24.70 -81.33
CA PHE A 34 10.80 -25.91 -82.09
C PHE A 34 11.06 -25.61 -83.57
N HIS A 35 10.27 -24.72 -84.19
CA HIS A 35 10.46 -24.33 -85.59
C HIS A 35 11.79 -23.58 -85.78
N TRP A 36 12.09 -22.63 -84.89
CA TRP A 36 13.35 -21.88 -84.91
C TRP A 36 14.57 -22.76 -84.66
N ALA A 37 14.52 -23.64 -83.65
CA ALA A 37 15.61 -24.59 -83.38
C ALA A 37 15.79 -25.62 -84.52
N SER A 38 14.72 -25.96 -85.25
CA SER A 38 14.74 -26.83 -86.42
C SER A 38 15.38 -26.17 -87.65
N GLU A 39 15.18 -24.86 -87.83
CA GLU A 39 15.67 -24.12 -89.01
C GLU A 39 17.15 -23.76 -88.90
N VAL A 40 17.61 -23.36 -87.70
CA VAL A 40 18.99 -22.88 -87.50
C VAL A 40 20.03 -24.01 -87.46
N VAL A 41 19.61 -25.27 -87.26
CA VAL A 41 20.54 -26.41 -87.04
C VAL A 41 20.67 -27.37 -88.24
N SER A 42 19.85 -27.26 -89.31
CA SER A 42 19.85 -28.29 -90.37
C SER A 42 19.94 -27.77 -91.80
N THR A 43 21.17 -27.67 -92.31
CA THR A 43 21.46 -27.82 -93.74
C THR A 43 22.12 -29.20 -93.96
N GLY A 44 21.31 -30.23 -94.28
CA GLY A 44 21.80 -31.45 -94.96
C GLY A 44 21.68 -32.84 -94.31
N GLU A 45 20.86 -33.11 -93.29
CA GLU A 45 20.69 -34.46 -92.71
C GLU A 45 19.29 -35.10 -92.88
N ASP A 46 19.26 -36.43 -92.90
CA ASP A 46 18.15 -37.34 -93.23
C ASP A 46 16.92 -37.24 -92.30
N SER A 47 15.72 -37.12 -92.90
CA SER A 47 14.49 -36.65 -92.23
C SER A 47 13.98 -37.56 -91.10
N ARG A 48 14.23 -38.86 -91.17
CA ARG A 48 13.82 -39.83 -90.13
C ARG A 48 14.63 -39.71 -88.85
N VAL A 49 15.93 -39.47 -88.97
CA VAL A 49 16.83 -39.29 -87.81
C VAL A 49 16.52 -37.97 -87.10
N LYS A 50 16.11 -36.94 -87.86
CA LYS A 50 15.61 -35.66 -87.34
C LYS A 50 14.37 -35.84 -86.46
N LEU A 51 13.34 -36.53 -86.96
CA LEU A 51 12.11 -36.82 -86.20
C LEU A 51 12.37 -37.62 -84.91
N ALA A 52 13.31 -38.57 -84.93
CA ALA A 52 13.66 -39.35 -83.75
C ALA A 52 14.39 -38.51 -82.67
N ARG A 53 15.33 -37.65 -83.08
CA ARG A 53 16.01 -36.70 -82.17
C ARG A 53 15.02 -35.70 -81.61
N GLU A 54 14.15 -35.14 -82.44
CA GLU A 54 13.15 -34.16 -82.02
C GLU A 54 12.14 -34.77 -81.02
N ARG A 55 11.68 -36.01 -81.25
CA ARG A 55 10.84 -36.74 -80.27
C ARG A 55 11.55 -37.02 -78.95
N LYS A 56 12.87 -37.24 -78.96
CA LYS A 56 13.66 -37.44 -77.74
C LYS A 56 13.85 -36.12 -76.98
N VAL A 57 14.17 -35.04 -77.70
CA VAL A 57 14.31 -33.69 -77.13
C VAL A 57 12.98 -33.22 -76.56
N ARG A 58 11.85 -33.40 -77.27
CA ARG A 58 10.51 -33.07 -76.75
C ARG A 58 10.20 -33.79 -75.45
N ARG A 59 10.46 -35.11 -75.36
CA ARG A 59 10.26 -35.86 -74.11
C ARG A 59 11.14 -35.33 -72.98
N HIS A 60 12.41 -35.06 -73.26
CA HIS A 60 13.32 -34.53 -72.25
C HIS A 60 12.91 -33.13 -71.77
N VAL A 61 12.49 -32.25 -72.69
CA VAL A 61 11.98 -30.91 -72.36
C VAL A 61 10.71 -31.03 -71.51
N LEU A 62 9.78 -31.91 -71.87
CA LEU A 62 8.56 -32.14 -71.09
C LEU A 62 8.87 -32.68 -69.68
N GLU A 63 9.82 -33.62 -69.55
CA GLU A 63 10.27 -34.12 -68.25
C GLU A 63 10.90 -33.01 -67.40
N VAL A 64 11.71 -32.13 -67.99
CA VAL A 64 12.33 -30.99 -67.28
C VAL A 64 11.27 -29.99 -66.85
N VAL A 65 10.31 -29.66 -67.73
CA VAL A 65 9.19 -28.75 -67.41
C VAL A 65 8.33 -29.34 -66.30
N GLN A 66 8.00 -30.62 -66.36
CA GLN A 66 7.21 -31.30 -65.34
C GLN A 66 7.95 -31.34 -64.00
N LYS A 67 9.25 -31.65 -63.99
CA LYS A 67 10.08 -31.60 -62.78
C LYS A 67 10.14 -30.19 -62.19
N TYR A 68 10.29 -29.16 -63.01
CA TYR A 68 10.29 -27.78 -62.56
C TYR A 68 8.95 -27.36 -61.94
N GLN A 69 7.82 -27.76 -62.54
CA GLN A 69 6.50 -27.51 -62.00
C GLN A 69 6.30 -28.22 -60.65
N GLN A 70 6.72 -29.48 -60.53
CA GLN A 70 6.67 -30.23 -59.28
C GLN A 70 7.54 -29.58 -58.20
N GLN A 71 8.77 -29.17 -58.53
CA GLN A 71 9.66 -28.46 -57.60
C GLN A 71 9.06 -27.12 -57.15
N ARG A 72 8.44 -26.37 -58.07
CA ARG A 72 7.78 -25.10 -57.76
C ARG A 72 6.56 -25.29 -56.84
N ALA A 73 5.76 -26.33 -57.08
CA ALA A 73 4.63 -26.68 -56.22
C ALA A 73 5.10 -27.12 -54.82
N ALA A 74 6.16 -27.96 -54.77
CA ALA A 74 6.78 -28.38 -53.52
C ALA A 74 7.32 -27.18 -52.73
N ALA A 75 8.02 -26.24 -53.38
CA ALA A 75 8.55 -25.04 -52.73
C ALA A 75 7.43 -24.18 -52.12
N LYS A 76 6.33 -23.94 -52.85
CA LYS A 76 5.17 -23.21 -52.32
C LYS A 76 4.57 -23.88 -51.09
N SER A 77 4.38 -25.20 -51.15
CA SER A 77 3.86 -25.95 -49.99
C SER A 77 4.82 -25.89 -48.79
N GLN A 78 6.14 -25.89 -49.02
CA GLN A 78 7.13 -25.75 -47.95
C GLN A 78 7.08 -24.36 -47.31
N ASP A 79 6.90 -23.29 -48.08
CA ASP A 79 6.77 -21.93 -47.54
C ASP A 79 5.51 -21.77 -46.69
N GLU A 80 4.38 -22.37 -47.13
CA GLU A 80 3.14 -22.41 -46.35
C GLU A 80 3.31 -23.20 -45.05
N VAL A 81 3.93 -24.39 -45.13
CA VAL A 81 4.24 -25.20 -43.95
C VAL A 81 5.15 -24.43 -42.99
N ALA A 82 6.18 -23.75 -43.49
CA ALA A 82 7.09 -22.95 -42.67
C ALA A 82 6.37 -21.75 -42.02
N TYR A 83 5.46 -21.10 -42.75
CA TYR A 83 4.63 -20.03 -42.20
C TYR A 83 3.72 -20.53 -41.08
N LEU A 84 3.01 -21.64 -41.31
CA LEU A 84 2.14 -22.25 -40.32
C LEU A 84 2.94 -22.71 -39.09
N GLN A 85 4.12 -23.31 -39.28
CA GLN A 85 5.01 -23.69 -38.19
C GLN A 85 5.41 -22.47 -37.33
N ARG A 86 5.82 -21.36 -37.96
CA ARG A 86 6.13 -20.11 -37.23
C ARG A 86 4.92 -19.60 -36.45
N ARG A 87 3.72 -19.66 -37.04
CA ARG A 87 2.49 -19.23 -36.37
C ARG A 87 2.12 -20.13 -35.20
N VAL A 88 2.25 -21.45 -35.33
CA VAL A 88 2.01 -22.40 -34.26
C VAL A 88 2.98 -22.15 -33.09
N ILE A 89 4.26 -21.92 -33.37
CA ILE A 89 5.25 -21.58 -32.34
C ILE A 89 4.84 -20.31 -31.58
N ALA A 90 4.44 -19.25 -32.30
CA ALA A 90 4.00 -18.01 -31.66
C ALA A 90 2.74 -18.20 -30.79
N LEU A 91 1.78 -19.02 -31.23
CA LEU A 91 0.60 -19.34 -30.43
C LEU A 91 0.94 -20.15 -29.18
N LEU A 92 1.87 -21.10 -29.28
CA LEU A 92 2.34 -21.89 -28.14
C LEU A 92 3.08 -21.03 -27.11
N GLN A 93 3.91 -20.08 -27.57
CA GLN A 93 4.56 -19.10 -26.68
C GLN A 93 3.53 -18.27 -25.92
N LYS A 94 2.52 -17.76 -26.62
CA LYS A 94 1.45 -16.99 -25.97
C LYS A 94 0.62 -17.81 -24.98
N LEU A 95 0.39 -19.08 -25.27
CA LEU A 95 -0.25 -19.99 -24.31
C LEU A 95 0.62 -20.21 -23.08
N GLN A 96 1.93 -20.36 -23.25
CA GLN A 96 2.86 -20.48 -22.13
C GLN A 96 2.83 -19.23 -21.24
N GLU A 97 2.92 -18.04 -21.82
CA GLU A 97 2.79 -16.76 -21.08
C GLU A 97 1.51 -16.72 -20.25
N LEU A 98 0.36 -17.06 -20.86
CA LEU A 98 -0.93 -17.09 -20.15
C LEU A 98 -0.97 -18.12 -19.01
N THR A 99 -0.28 -19.27 -19.15
CA THR A 99 -0.20 -20.27 -18.08
C THR A 99 0.66 -19.79 -16.91
N GLU A 100 1.75 -19.08 -17.18
CA GLU A 100 2.62 -18.49 -16.16
C GLU A 100 1.91 -17.35 -15.42
N GLU A 101 1.21 -16.47 -16.14
CA GLU A 101 0.36 -15.43 -15.56
C GLU A 101 -0.73 -16.02 -14.68
N ASN A 102 -1.40 -17.09 -15.12
CA ASN A 102 -2.44 -17.77 -14.35
C ASN A 102 -1.88 -18.34 -13.03
N ALA A 103 -0.68 -18.92 -13.07
CA ALA A 103 0.00 -19.43 -11.87
C ALA A 103 0.34 -18.29 -10.90
N ALA A 104 0.85 -17.16 -11.40
CA ALA A 104 1.14 -15.98 -10.60
C ALA A 104 -0.12 -15.41 -9.92
N VAL A 105 -1.23 -15.32 -10.66
CA VAL A 105 -2.52 -14.88 -10.10
C VAL A 105 -2.99 -15.80 -9.00
N LYS A 106 -2.90 -17.13 -9.16
CA LYS A 106 -3.24 -18.09 -8.11
C LYS A 106 -2.39 -17.90 -6.85
N GLN A 107 -1.09 -17.67 -7.01
CA GLN A 107 -0.21 -17.41 -5.87
C GLN A 107 -0.58 -16.14 -5.12
N ILE A 108 -0.93 -15.06 -5.84
CA ILE A 108 -1.42 -13.81 -5.26
C ILE A 108 -2.75 -14.04 -4.52
N MET A 109 -3.67 -14.79 -5.11
CA MET A 109 -4.96 -15.08 -4.46
C MET A 109 -4.77 -15.83 -3.13
N VAL A 110 -3.87 -16.82 -3.10
CA VAL A 110 -3.58 -17.58 -1.87
C VAL A 110 -2.95 -16.68 -0.81
N SER A 111 -2.00 -15.82 -1.19
CA SER A 111 -1.36 -14.90 -0.22
C SER A 111 -2.36 -13.87 0.33
N GLN A 112 -3.22 -13.32 -0.53
CA GLN A 112 -4.30 -12.41 -0.12
C GLN A 112 -5.31 -13.09 0.80
N TYR A 113 -5.67 -14.34 0.52
CA TYR A 113 -6.58 -15.12 1.36
C TYR A 113 -6.05 -15.22 2.80
N PHE A 114 -4.78 -15.57 2.99
CA PHE A 114 -4.18 -15.64 4.32
C PHE A 114 -4.05 -14.27 4.99
N ALA A 115 -3.77 -13.21 4.22
CA ALA A 115 -3.76 -11.85 4.76
C ALA A 115 -5.15 -11.44 5.28
N LEU A 116 -6.22 -11.75 4.54
CA LEU A 116 -7.60 -11.46 4.93
C LEU A 116 -8.03 -12.26 6.16
N GLN A 117 -7.60 -13.52 6.28
CA GLN A 117 -7.88 -14.34 7.47
C GLN A 117 -7.32 -13.74 8.77
N ARG A 118 -6.26 -12.93 8.68
CA ARG A 118 -5.63 -12.27 9.84
C ARG A 118 -6.35 -11.01 10.30
N ILE A 119 -7.21 -10.42 9.47
CA ILE A 119 -7.91 -9.16 9.78
C ILE A 119 -8.75 -9.24 11.06
N PRO A 120 -9.57 -10.29 11.31
CA PRO A 120 -10.39 -10.36 12.51
C PRO A 120 -9.57 -10.38 13.81
N GLU A 121 -8.40 -11.02 13.81
CA GLU A 121 -7.49 -11.05 14.96
C GLU A 121 -6.96 -9.64 15.25
N LEU A 122 -6.46 -8.95 14.23
CA LEU A 122 -5.97 -7.57 14.33
C LEU A 122 -7.07 -6.60 14.76
N GLU A 123 -8.30 -6.76 14.28
CA GLU A 123 -9.45 -5.98 14.73
C GLU A 123 -9.74 -6.21 16.21
N SER A 124 -9.62 -7.45 16.69
CA SER A 124 -9.82 -7.78 18.10
C SER A 124 -8.75 -7.13 18.99
N GLU A 125 -7.50 -7.10 18.54
CA GLU A 125 -6.39 -6.43 19.21
C GLU A 125 -6.58 -4.92 19.24
N LEU A 126 -6.99 -4.31 18.13
CA LEU A 126 -7.34 -2.89 18.06
C LEU A 126 -8.46 -2.52 19.04
N ARG A 127 -9.49 -3.37 19.17
CA ARG A 127 -10.56 -3.14 20.16
C ARG A 127 -10.05 -3.20 21.59
N LYS A 128 -9.12 -4.11 21.91
CA LYS A 128 -8.50 -4.19 23.24
C LYS A 128 -7.65 -2.95 23.52
N LEU A 129 -6.80 -2.56 22.57
CA LEU A 129 -5.94 -1.38 22.71
C LEU A 129 -6.76 -0.10 22.93
N ARG A 130 -7.85 0.09 22.17
CA ARG A 130 -8.74 1.25 22.37
C ARG A 130 -9.32 1.32 23.79
N ARG A 131 -9.65 0.19 24.41
CA ARG A 131 -10.14 0.17 25.81
C ARG A 131 -9.07 0.66 26.77
N VAL A 132 -7.84 0.18 26.60
CA VAL A 132 -6.69 0.61 27.41
C VAL A 132 -6.40 2.10 27.22
N ASP A 133 -6.54 2.62 26.01
CA ASP A 133 -6.38 4.06 25.75
C ASP A 133 -7.44 4.90 26.49
N PHE A 134 -8.71 4.48 26.52
CA PHE A 134 -9.74 5.16 27.31
C PHE A 134 -9.43 5.14 28.82
N GLU A 135 -8.99 4.00 29.35
CA GLU A 135 -8.58 3.90 30.76
C GLU A 135 -7.38 4.80 31.08
N ARG A 136 -6.42 4.88 30.15
CA ARG A 136 -5.26 5.76 30.27
C ARG A 136 -5.69 7.23 30.26
N GLU A 137 -6.58 7.64 29.37
CA GLU A 137 -7.11 9.01 29.33
C GLU A 137 -7.86 9.38 30.61
N ALA A 138 -8.69 8.47 31.12
CA ALA A 138 -9.38 8.63 32.40
C ALA A 138 -8.37 8.82 33.56
N ALA A 139 -7.34 7.97 33.63
CA ALA A 139 -6.30 8.08 34.66
C ALA A 139 -5.50 9.39 34.56
N VAL A 140 -5.24 9.88 33.35
CA VAL A 140 -4.58 11.19 33.15
C VAL A 140 -5.47 12.32 33.66
N GLN A 141 -6.78 12.25 33.40
CA GLN A 141 -7.73 13.26 33.86
C GLN A 141 -7.85 13.25 35.39
N GLU A 142 -7.95 12.07 36.00
CA GLU A 142 -7.95 11.93 37.47
C GLU A 142 -6.65 12.43 38.09
N ARG A 143 -5.50 12.14 37.48
CA ARG A 143 -4.22 12.69 37.95
C ARG A 143 -4.22 14.21 37.93
N ARG A 144 -4.78 14.84 36.89
CA ARG A 144 -4.88 16.30 36.80
C ARG A 144 -5.76 16.87 37.91
N THR A 145 -6.95 16.30 38.11
CA THR A 145 -7.86 16.78 39.17
C THR A 145 -7.24 16.62 40.56
N LEU A 146 -6.53 15.52 40.82
CA LEU A 146 -5.80 15.30 42.07
C LEU A 146 -4.66 16.31 42.26
N MET A 147 -3.90 16.61 41.20
CA MET A 147 -2.83 17.61 41.25
C MET A 147 -3.38 19.03 41.51
N ASP A 148 -4.50 19.38 40.89
CA ASP A 148 -5.16 20.67 41.13
C ASP A 148 -5.67 20.77 42.57
N ALA A 149 -6.24 19.70 43.11
CA ALA A 149 -6.66 19.64 44.50
C ALA A 149 -5.47 19.77 45.47
N LEU A 150 -4.36 19.10 45.18
CA LEU A 150 -3.12 19.21 45.97
C LEU A 150 -2.57 20.64 45.95
N ALA A 151 -2.59 21.30 44.80
CA ALA A 151 -2.16 22.70 44.68
C ALA A 151 -3.01 23.63 45.57
N ARG A 152 -4.33 23.42 45.63
CA ARG A 152 -5.23 24.18 46.52
C ARG A 152 -4.91 23.96 47.99
N LEU A 153 -4.76 22.69 48.41
CA LEU A 153 -4.39 22.36 49.79
C LEU A 153 -3.04 22.96 50.19
N LYS A 154 -2.09 23.04 49.25
CA LYS A 154 -0.80 23.69 49.49
C LYS A 154 -0.98 25.18 49.79
N VAL A 155 -1.79 25.88 48.99
CA VAL A 155 -2.08 27.30 49.21
C VAL A 155 -2.78 27.53 50.55
N GLU A 156 -3.76 26.69 50.91
CA GLU A 156 -4.46 26.78 52.20
C GLU A 156 -3.51 26.53 53.37
N ARG A 157 -2.64 25.53 53.26
CA ARG A 157 -1.60 25.28 54.27
C ARG A 157 -0.67 26.48 54.41
N ASP A 158 -0.16 27.03 53.31
CA ASP A 158 0.75 28.19 53.34
C ASP A 158 0.07 29.40 54.02
N PHE A 159 -1.21 29.63 53.73
CA PHE A 159 -2.01 30.65 54.41
C PHE A 159 -2.15 30.39 55.92
N LEU A 160 -2.43 29.13 56.32
CA LEU A 160 -2.53 28.78 57.73
C LEU A 160 -1.19 28.94 58.47
N GLU A 161 -0.08 28.56 57.85
CA GLU A 161 1.27 28.78 58.38
C GLU A 161 1.54 30.28 58.59
N ASP A 162 1.22 31.13 57.62
CA ASP A 162 1.35 32.58 57.76
C ASP A 162 0.51 33.11 58.93
N THR A 163 -0.75 32.69 59.05
CA THR A 163 -1.61 33.12 60.18
C THR A 163 -1.10 32.64 61.54
N LEU A 164 -0.56 31.41 61.61
CA LEU A 164 0.04 30.87 62.82
C LEU A 164 1.25 31.71 63.24
N THR A 165 2.16 32.03 62.31
CA THR A 165 3.35 32.82 62.63
C THR A 165 2.99 34.23 63.12
N VAL A 166 1.91 34.83 62.60
CA VAL A 166 1.40 36.13 63.09
C VAL A 166 0.85 35.98 64.51
N ALA A 167 0.08 34.92 64.78
CA ALA A 167 -0.48 34.67 66.09
C ALA A 167 0.61 34.38 67.14
N GLU A 168 1.64 33.62 66.79
CA GLU A 168 2.81 33.36 67.64
C GLU A 168 3.54 34.65 68.00
N LYS A 169 3.84 35.51 67.00
CA LYS A 169 4.48 36.82 67.24
C LYS A 169 3.67 37.74 68.14
N GLU A 170 2.35 37.78 67.96
CA GLU A 170 1.49 38.61 68.82
C GLU A 170 1.40 38.01 70.24
N ASN A 171 1.44 36.69 70.39
CA ASN A 171 1.49 36.04 71.70
C ASN A 171 2.81 36.33 72.43
N ASP A 172 3.95 36.29 71.72
CA ASP A 172 5.25 36.69 72.26
C ASP A 172 5.22 38.16 72.71
N ARG A 173 4.70 39.05 71.86
CA ARG A 173 4.53 40.48 72.19
C ARG A 173 3.64 40.70 73.42
N LEU A 174 2.50 40.01 73.51
CA LEU A 174 1.61 40.08 74.67
C LEU A 174 2.30 39.57 75.92
N THR A 175 3.11 38.51 75.80
CA THR A 175 3.89 37.93 76.90
C THR A 175 4.96 38.90 77.39
N ASP A 176 5.67 39.58 76.49
CA ASP A 176 6.64 40.62 76.81
C ASP A 176 5.98 41.78 77.55
N MET A 177 4.89 42.34 77.02
CA MET A 177 4.13 43.40 77.70
C MET A 177 3.61 42.97 79.08
N LEU A 178 3.18 41.71 79.21
CA LEU A 178 2.74 41.16 80.49
C LEU A 178 3.93 41.07 81.47
N SER A 179 5.11 40.66 80.98
CA SER A 179 6.33 40.61 81.79
C SER A 179 6.76 42.01 82.27
N ASP A 180 6.72 43.01 81.39
CA ASP A 180 7.05 44.41 81.68
C ASP A 180 6.08 45.00 82.70
N THR A 181 4.77 44.84 82.47
CA THR A 181 3.75 45.32 83.43
C THR A 181 3.84 44.63 84.78
N ARG A 182 4.21 43.34 84.84
CA ARG A 182 4.50 42.64 86.10
C ARG A 182 5.72 43.24 86.80
N ALA A 183 6.77 43.58 86.05
CA ALA A 183 7.96 44.23 86.59
C ALA A 183 7.63 45.63 87.14
N GLU A 184 6.92 46.47 86.39
CA GLU A 184 6.44 47.78 86.84
C GLU A 184 5.57 47.67 88.11
N LEU A 185 4.64 46.72 88.15
CA LEU A 185 3.83 46.46 89.34
C LEU A 185 4.69 46.06 90.55
N SER A 186 5.74 45.27 90.33
CA SER A 186 6.68 44.89 91.38
C SER A 186 7.47 46.09 91.90
N GLU A 187 7.88 47.00 91.02
CA GLU A 187 8.58 48.24 91.41
C GLU A 187 7.68 49.17 92.21
N ILE A 188 6.44 49.43 91.74
CA ILE A 188 5.54 50.30 92.50
C ILE A 188 5.25 49.65 93.87
N LYS A 189 5.14 48.31 93.92
CA LYS A 189 5.00 47.55 95.18
C LYS A 189 6.18 47.73 96.12
N ALA A 190 7.40 47.73 95.60
CA ALA A 190 8.60 47.97 96.37
C ALA A 190 8.68 49.41 96.90
N ARG A 191 8.26 50.40 96.09
CA ARG A 191 8.26 51.83 96.47
C ARG A 191 7.29 52.14 97.62
N LYS A 192 6.29 51.29 97.87
CA LYS A 192 5.38 51.34 99.03
C LYS A 192 4.71 52.71 99.27
N TRP A 193 4.61 53.56 98.26
CA TRP A 193 4.16 54.95 98.40
C TRP A 193 2.72 55.06 98.91
N TRP A 194 1.88 54.07 98.63
CA TRP A 194 0.52 53.96 99.16
C TRP A 194 0.46 53.59 100.64
N HIS A 195 1.51 53.03 101.26
CA HIS A 195 1.47 52.68 102.68
C HIS A 195 1.38 53.91 103.59
N GLY A 196 1.92 55.06 103.17
CA GLY A 196 1.80 56.32 103.91
C GLY A 196 0.35 56.80 104.05
N PRO A 197 -0.36 57.13 102.95
CA PRO A 197 -1.75 57.56 103.01
C PRO A 197 -2.69 56.47 103.53
N LEU A 198 -2.42 55.18 103.26
CA LEU A 198 -3.26 54.08 103.76
C LEU A 198 -3.08 53.86 105.27
N ASN A 199 -1.89 54.06 105.82
CA ASN A 199 -1.66 54.03 107.27
C ASN A 199 -2.22 55.28 107.96
N TRP A 200 -2.12 56.46 107.33
CA TRP A 200 -2.74 57.69 107.82
C TRP A 200 -4.26 57.57 107.86
N PHE A 201 -4.88 57.05 106.79
CA PHE A 201 -6.33 56.81 106.74
C PHE A 201 -6.78 55.74 107.75
N LYS A 202 -5.98 54.68 107.96
CA LYS A 202 -6.21 53.71 109.05
C LYS A 202 -6.06 54.31 110.45
N GLN A 203 -5.17 55.29 110.63
CA GLN A 203 -5.03 56.03 111.88
C GLN A 203 -6.20 56.99 112.11
N SER A 204 -6.72 57.66 111.06
CA SER A 204 -7.90 58.52 111.15
C SER A 204 -9.22 57.78 111.32
N LEU A 205 -9.26 56.48 110.95
CA LEU A 205 -10.40 55.58 111.17
C LEU A 205 -10.33 54.82 112.51
N LYS A 206 -9.26 54.97 113.30
CA LYS A 206 -9.29 54.51 114.70
C LYS A 206 -10.19 55.47 115.48
N PRO A 207 -11.35 55.02 116.01
CA PRO A 207 -12.12 55.86 116.91
C PRO A 207 -11.24 56.20 118.12
N SER A 208 -11.26 57.46 118.54
CA SER A 208 -10.58 57.92 119.74
C SER A 208 -11.18 57.22 120.96
N THR A 209 -10.60 56.10 121.37
CA THR A 209 -10.83 55.56 122.71
C THR A 209 -9.91 56.29 123.67
N GLY A 210 -10.48 57.24 124.42
CA GLY A 210 -9.87 57.97 125.53
C GLY A 210 -10.74 59.20 125.80
N ALA A 211 -11.72 59.10 126.70
CA ALA A 211 -11.59 59.34 128.14
C ALA A 211 -11.84 60.82 128.46
#